data_AF-A0A6N2W6J9-F1
#
_entry.id   AF-A0A6N2W6J9-F1
#
_cell.length_a   1.000
_cell.length_b   1.000
_cell.length_c   1.000
_cell.angle_alpha   90.00
_cell.angle_beta   90.00
_cell.angle_gamma   90.00
#
_symmetry.space_group_name_H-M   'P 1'
#
loop_
_entity.id
_entity.type
_entity.pdbx_description
1 polymer ?
#
loop_
_entity_poly.entity_id
_entity_poly.type
_entity_poly.pdbx_seq_one_letter_code
_entity_poly.pdbx_strand_id
1 'polypeptide(L)'
;MLIKQMQYSPLQTEKDRVSEWGSFRYAVFCCMEMLLYLSSPYKYGKMYKSPCKKKAGMGDEMTFRTSDILIGGSLIIIGLTEIAHLAGCLLGWSFLTVTDLLLAEVGIVLLAAILLSVISRQTRKRATAGKNDPVADQNSGTDTAKEKSTQILTGILAFLILLQILRILTGNRMWLTGDMTVETVNTFLRENAVYTVNPLTGTAYSMGMSLRLKILCLPTLYGAISRFTGMAPVDVVYRLIPCITLLLSYVAYGSLGKALFPENSVKRRTFLLIVGILFSTGAYMPGVDGFDVFYGGFRGVTIRAAVLLPYLLSCLMDRKYTGVILCILAEACIVWTLYGAGVCLLVTVAWLILGALVSQFRKRWEKRKMTDAHGRSGEEATE
;
A
#
# COMPACT_ATOMS: atom_id res chain seq x y z
N MET A 1 7.86 -35.94 19.57
CA MET A 1 8.91 -34.92 19.33
C MET A 1 8.31 -33.55 19.63
N LEU A 2 8.56 -33.05 20.84
CA LEU A 2 8.08 -31.75 21.31
C LEU A 2 8.84 -30.63 20.58
N ILE A 3 8.12 -29.88 19.74
CA ILE A 3 8.59 -28.60 19.20
C ILE A 3 8.72 -27.65 20.41
N LYS A 4 9.93 -27.55 20.95
CA LYS A 4 10.28 -26.50 21.91
C LYS A 4 10.21 -25.18 21.15
N GLN A 5 9.04 -24.53 21.23
CA GLN A 5 8.78 -23.20 20.69
C GLN A 5 9.94 -22.28 21.10
N MET A 6 10.65 -21.75 20.10
CA MET A 6 11.63 -20.68 20.29
C MET A 6 10.96 -19.55 21.07
N GLN A 7 11.68 -18.94 22.01
CA GLN A 7 11.21 -17.84 22.86
C GLN A 7 10.76 -16.63 22.02
N TYR A 8 9.50 -16.63 21.63
CA TYR A 8 8.78 -15.43 21.27
C TYR A 8 8.31 -14.74 22.55
N SER A 9 8.30 -13.40 22.55
CA SER A 9 7.51 -12.69 23.54
C SER A 9 6.02 -13.01 23.27
N PRO A 10 5.30 -13.68 24.19
CA PRO A 10 3.88 -13.99 23.99
C PRO A 10 3.06 -12.71 23.75
N LEU A 11 3.53 -11.57 24.29
CA LEU A 11 2.92 -10.25 24.11
C LEU A 11 3.00 -9.74 22.67
N GLN A 12 4.11 -9.92 21.95
CA GLN A 12 4.19 -9.49 20.54
C GLN A 12 3.23 -10.31 19.68
N THR A 13 3.18 -11.61 19.93
CA THR A 13 2.28 -12.54 19.22
C THR A 13 0.81 -12.16 19.45
N GLU A 14 0.47 -11.71 20.65
CA GLU A 14 -0.87 -11.24 20.98
C GLU A 14 -1.20 -9.90 20.32
N LYS A 15 -0.26 -8.94 20.27
CA LYS A 15 -0.44 -7.67 19.57
C LYS A 15 -0.64 -7.86 18.06
N ASP A 16 0.18 -8.72 17.46
CA ASP A 16 0.07 -9.04 16.04
C ASP A 16 -1.26 -9.73 15.77
N ARG A 17 -1.69 -10.66 16.64
CA ARG A 17 -3.02 -11.28 16.58
C ARG A 17 -4.13 -10.23 16.64
N VAL A 18 -4.12 -9.30 17.59
CA VAL A 18 -5.15 -8.26 17.73
C VAL A 18 -5.21 -7.35 16.49
N SER A 19 -4.06 -6.93 15.97
CA SER A 19 -3.97 -6.14 14.73
C SER A 19 -4.40 -6.94 13.49
N GLU A 20 -4.13 -8.24 13.46
CA GLU A 20 -4.58 -9.16 12.41
C GLU A 20 -6.10 -9.37 12.44
N TRP A 21 -6.74 -9.47 13.61
CA TRP A 21 -8.21 -9.49 13.71
C TRP A 21 -8.80 -8.18 13.19
N GLY A 22 -8.14 -7.04 13.42
CA GLY A 22 -8.47 -5.75 12.80
C GLY A 22 -8.38 -5.82 11.27
N SER A 23 -7.26 -6.30 10.73
CA SER A 23 -7.02 -6.47 9.29
C SER A 23 -7.99 -7.46 8.62
N PHE A 24 -8.33 -8.56 9.30
CA PHE A 24 -9.28 -9.56 8.81
C PHE A 24 -10.71 -9.01 8.80
N ARG A 25 -11.11 -8.29 9.86
CA ARG A 25 -12.36 -7.52 9.87
C ARG A 25 -12.39 -6.49 8.75
N TYR A 26 -11.26 -5.81 8.48
CA TYR A 26 -11.13 -4.88 7.36
C TYR A 26 -11.26 -5.58 6.01
N ALA A 27 -10.66 -6.76 5.81
CA ALA A 27 -10.80 -7.54 4.59
C ALA A 27 -12.25 -8.03 4.38
N VAL A 28 -12.91 -8.51 5.44
CA VAL A 28 -14.33 -8.92 5.40
C VAL A 28 -15.24 -7.71 5.14
N PHE A 29 -15.01 -6.59 5.82
CA PHE A 29 -15.73 -5.34 5.60
C PHE A 29 -15.50 -4.80 4.19
N CYS A 30 -14.27 -4.83 3.68
CA CYS A 30 -13.96 -4.48 2.29
C CYS A 30 -14.69 -5.41 1.32
N CYS A 31 -14.72 -6.72 1.55
CA CYS A 31 -15.48 -7.66 0.72
C CYS A 31 -16.98 -7.34 0.74
N MET A 32 -17.55 -6.98 1.89
CA MET A 32 -18.96 -6.62 2.04
C MET A 32 -19.30 -5.27 1.38
N GLU A 33 -18.50 -4.23 1.61
CA GLU A 33 -18.65 -2.92 0.96
C GLU A 33 -18.37 -3.00 -0.53
N MET A 34 -17.48 -3.89 -0.98
CA MET A 34 -17.27 -4.20 -2.39
C MET A 34 -18.50 -4.87 -3.01
N LEU A 35 -19.16 -5.78 -2.29
CA LEU A 35 -20.43 -6.36 -2.72
C LEU A 35 -21.50 -5.27 -2.88
N LEU A 36 -21.54 -4.29 -1.97
CA LEU A 36 -22.44 -3.13 -2.06
C LEU A 36 -22.07 -2.16 -3.19
N TYR A 37 -20.78 -1.92 -3.43
CA TYR A 37 -20.31 -1.06 -4.51
C TYR A 37 -20.57 -1.68 -5.90
N LEU A 38 -20.37 -3.00 -6.03
CA LEU A 38 -20.58 -3.75 -7.28
C LEU A 38 -22.06 -4.08 -7.53
N SER A 39 -22.90 -4.11 -6.50
CA SER A 39 -24.35 -4.25 -6.65
C SER A 39 -25.03 -2.99 -7.17
N SER A 40 -24.35 -1.82 -7.12
CA SER A 40 -24.87 -0.58 -7.70
C SER A 40 -24.79 -0.61 -9.24
N PRO A 41 -25.94 -0.71 -9.95
CA PRO A 41 -25.97 -0.90 -11.41
C PRO A 41 -25.38 0.29 -12.20
N TYR A 42 -25.35 1.49 -11.59
CA TYR A 42 -24.84 2.71 -12.22
C TYR A 42 -23.30 2.78 -12.29
N LYS A 43 -22.56 2.25 -11.31
CA LYS A 43 -21.09 2.32 -11.29
C LYS A 43 -20.42 1.16 -12.02
N TYR A 44 -21.01 -0.03 -11.94
CA TYR A 44 -20.52 -1.21 -12.65
C TYR A 44 -20.67 -1.11 -14.18
N GLY A 45 -21.60 -0.29 -14.69
CA GLY A 45 -21.77 0.02 -16.11
C GLY A 45 -20.58 0.79 -16.73
N LYS A 46 -19.93 1.70 -15.98
CA LYS A 46 -18.73 2.43 -16.43
C LYS A 46 -17.46 1.54 -16.40
N MET A 47 -17.42 0.53 -15.53
CA MET A 47 -16.23 -0.32 -15.29
C MET A 47 -15.97 -1.39 -16.37
N TYR A 48 -17.00 -1.72 -17.18
CA TYR A 48 -16.94 -2.73 -18.24
C TYR A 48 -17.26 -2.20 -19.63
N LYS A 49 -17.31 -0.87 -19.82
CA LYS A 49 -17.15 -0.31 -21.17
C LYS A 49 -15.67 -0.45 -21.54
N SER A 50 -15.40 -1.12 -22.67
CA SER A 50 -14.10 -1.15 -23.37
C SER A 50 -13.41 0.22 -23.31
N PRO A 51 -12.07 0.30 -23.26
CA PRO A 51 -11.33 1.52 -22.91
C PRO A 51 -11.80 2.69 -23.77
N CYS A 52 -12.72 3.47 -23.22
CA CYS A 52 -13.21 4.66 -23.87
C CYS A 52 -12.03 5.63 -23.74
N LYS A 53 -11.36 5.90 -24.87
CA LYS A 53 -10.24 6.84 -25.00
C LYS A 53 -10.43 7.98 -24.01
N LYS A 54 -9.66 7.97 -22.90
CA LYS A 54 -9.63 9.08 -21.95
C LYS A 54 -9.14 10.29 -22.75
N LYS A 55 -10.02 11.28 -22.97
CA LYS A 55 -9.59 12.63 -23.35
C LYS A 55 -8.70 13.13 -22.21
N ALA A 56 -7.45 13.43 -22.55
CA ALA A 56 -6.42 13.84 -21.63
C ALA A 56 -6.73 15.23 -21.05
N GLY A 57 -7.19 15.27 -19.79
CA GLY A 57 -7.13 16.46 -18.96
C GLY A 57 -5.76 16.52 -18.29
N MET A 58 -4.89 17.38 -18.80
CA MET A 58 -3.45 17.43 -18.50
C MET A 58 -3.10 17.68 -17.02
N GLY A 59 -4.03 18.18 -16.21
CA GLY A 59 -3.83 18.44 -14.77
C GLY A 59 -4.02 17.23 -13.84
N ASP A 60 -4.85 16.25 -14.22
CA ASP A 60 -5.17 15.10 -13.36
C ASP A 60 -4.34 13.85 -13.70
N GLU A 61 -3.62 13.84 -14.82
CA GLU A 61 -2.75 12.74 -15.24
C GLU A 61 -1.41 12.70 -14.49
N MET A 62 -0.93 13.86 -14.01
CA MET A 62 0.35 13.97 -13.28
C MET A 62 0.29 13.36 -11.86
N THR A 63 -0.83 13.49 -11.15
CA THR A 63 -1.00 12.97 -9.78
C THR A 63 -1.05 11.43 -9.71
N PHE A 64 -1.45 10.78 -10.79
CA PHE A 64 -1.53 9.31 -10.90
C PHE A 64 -0.15 8.67 -11.06
N ARG A 65 0.72 9.28 -11.88
CA ARG A 65 2.11 8.83 -12.00
C ARG A 65 2.83 8.92 -10.67
N THR A 66 2.62 9.98 -9.91
CA THR A 66 3.35 10.18 -8.65
C THR A 66 3.01 9.14 -7.60
N SER A 67 1.74 8.75 -7.43
CA SER A 67 1.37 7.75 -6.43
C SER A 67 1.86 6.35 -6.78
N ASP A 68 1.74 5.95 -8.05
CA ASP A 68 2.30 4.68 -8.53
C ASP A 68 3.83 4.64 -8.44
N ILE A 69 4.51 5.77 -8.72
CA ILE A 69 5.96 5.87 -8.57
C ILE A 69 6.37 5.78 -7.10
N LEU A 70 5.66 6.48 -6.20
CA LEU A 70 6.02 6.53 -4.79
C LEU A 70 5.75 5.19 -4.09
N ILE A 71 4.53 4.64 -4.25
CA ILE A 71 4.20 3.35 -3.66
C ILE A 71 4.96 2.25 -4.38
N GLY A 72 4.94 2.20 -5.71
CA GLY A 72 5.72 1.22 -6.49
C GLY A 72 7.21 1.26 -6.17
N GLY A 73 7.80 2.45 -6.04
CA GLY A 73 9.19 2.63 -5.59
C GLY A 73 9.44 2.09 -4.18
N SER A 74 8.53 2.35 -3.23
CA SER A 74 8.63 1.78 -1.88
C SER A 74 8.54 0.24 -1.88
N LEU A 75 7.70 -0.35 -2.72
CA LEU A 75 7.57 -1.81 -2.86
C LEU A 75 8.82 -2.43 -3.49
N ILE A 76 9.44 -1.73 -4.45
CA ILE A 76 10.72 -2.13 -5.03
C ILE A 76 11.82 -2.10 -3.97
N ILE A 77 11.90 -1.04 -3.15
CA ILE A 77 12.89 -0.95 -2.05
C ILE A 77 12.71 -2.11 -1.06
N ILE A 78 11.47 -2.45 -0.71
CA ILE A 78 11.18 -3.63 0.13
C ILE A 78 11.70 -4.91 -0.54
N GLY A 79 11.42 -5.11 -1.83
CA GLY A 79 11.89 -6.29 -2.58
C GLY A 79 13.42 -6.38 -2.70
N LEU A 80 14.11 -5.27 -2.97
CA LEU A 80 15.58 -5.21 -2.98
C LEU A 80 16.15 -5.52 -1.59
N THR A 81 15.53 -4.96 -0.55
CA THR A 81 15.95 -5.25 0.81
C THR A 81 15.80 -6.72 1.15
N GLU A 82 14.73 -7.37 0.70
CA GLU A 82 14.57 -8.82 0.89
C GLU A 82 15.67 -9.62 0.17
N ILE A 83 16.04 -9.24 -1.04
CA ILE A 83 17.13 -9.90 -1.79
C ILE A 83 18.45 -9.80 -1.02
N ALA A 84 18.84 -8.58 -0.61
CA ALA A 84 20.04 -8.35 0.17
C ALA A 84 19.99 -9.05 1.54
N HIS A 85 18.82 -9.02 2.20
CA HIS A 85 18.57 -9.66 3.49
C HIS A 85 18.76 -11.18 3.41
N LEU A 86 18.13 -11.83 2.43
CA LEU A 86 18.24 -13.27 2.22
C LEU A 86 19.67 -13.66 1.86
N ALA A 87 20.36 -12.88 1.02
CA ALA A 87 21.78 -13.10 0.74
C ALA A 87 22.61 -13.07 2.03
N GLY A 88 22.37 -12.08 2.91
CA GLY A 88 22.99 -12.01 4.23
C GLY A 88 22.70 -13.23 5.11
N CYS A 89 21.43 -13.60 5.23
CA CYS A 89 20.97 -14.73 6.04
C CYS A 89 21.48 -16.09 5.54
N LEU A 90 21.62 -16.29 4.23
CA LEU A 90 22.00 -17.57 3.62
C LEU A 90 23.51 -17.72 3.47
N LEU A 91 24.22 -16.63 3.13
CA LEU A 91 25.67 -16.65 2.91
C LEU A 91 26.48 -16.27 4.15
N GLY A 92 25.80 -15.87 5.23
CA GLY A 92 26.44 -15.45 6.48
C GLY A 92 27.22 -14.14 6.34
N TRP A 93 26.78 -13.26 5.44
CA TRP A 93 27.46 -11.97 5.23
C TRP A 93 27.27 -11.05 6.43
N SER A 94 28.25 -10.18 6.63
CA SER A 94 28.16 -9.12 7.61
C SER A 94 27.03 -8.15 7.27
N PHE A 95 26.45 -7.53 8.29
CA PHE A 95 25.40 -6.54 8.12
C PHE A 95 25.87 -5.38 7.24
N LEU A 96 27.13 -4.95 7.37
CA LEU A 96 27.72 -3.95 6.48
C LEU A 96 27.63 -4.37 5.01
N THR A 97 28.05 -5.59 4.68
CA THR A 97 28.01 -6.11 3.30
C THR A 97 26.58 -6.12 2.75
N VAL A 98 25.61 -6.55 3.57
CA VAL A 98 24.18 -6.54 3.21
C VAL A 98 23.71 -5.12 2.91
N THR A 99 24.06 -4.15 3.75
CA THR A 99 23.66 -2.75 3.52
C THR A 99 24.36 -2.13 2.32
N ASP A 100 25.63 -2.46 2.06
CA ASP A 100 26.35 -1.96 0.88
C ASP A 100 25.77 -2.55 -0.42
N LEU A 101 25.37 -3.83 -0.39
CA LEU A 101 24.63 -4.44 -1.50
C LEU A 101 23.29 -3.71 -1.72
N LEU A 102 22.50 -3.47 -0.68
CA LEU A 102 21.24 -2.74 -0.79
C LEU A 102 21.45 -1.34 -1.40
N LEU A 103 22.50 -0.62 -0.98
CA LEU A 103 22.82 0.69 -1.52
C LEU A 103 23.18 0.60 -3.01
N ALA A 104 23.98 -0.40 -3.40
CA ALA A 104 24.34 -0.65 -4.79
C ALA A 104 23.11 -1.00 -5.65
N GLU A 105 22.23 -1.89 -5.17
CA GLU A 105 21.00 -2.28 -5.84
C GLU A 105 20.06 -1.08 -6.06
N VAL A 106 19.83 -0.27 -5.01
CA VAL A 106 19.02 0.95 -5.11
C VAL A 106 19.67 1.94 -6.08
N GLY A 107 21.00 2.11 -6.02
CA GLY A 107 21.76 2.95 -6.94
C GLY A 107 21.59 2.53 -8.41
N ILE A 108 21.71 1.23 -8.70
CA ILE A 108 21.54 0.67 -10.04
C ILE A 108 20.11 0.90 -10.55
N VAL A 109 19.09 0.65 -9.73
CA VAL A 109 17.70 0.86 -10.11
C VAL A 109 17.40 2.34 -10.39
N LEU A 110 17.94 3.25 -9.59
CA LEU A 110 17.81 4.69 -9.83
C LEU A 110 18.51 5.13 -11.12
N LEU A 111 19.72 4.65 -11.37
CA LEU A 111 20.45 4.92 -12.61
C LEU A 111 19.70 4.39 -13.84
N ALA A 112 19.19 3.15 -13.77
CA ALA A 112 18.39 2.57 -14.84
C ALA A 112 17.10 3.38 -15.10
N ALA A 113 16.42 3.82 -14.04
CA ALA A 113 15.22 4.66 -14.17
C ALA A 113 15.54 6.02 -14.81
N ILE A 114 16.67 6.65 -14.46
CA ILE A 114 17.14 7.91 -15.06
C ILE A 114 17.47 7.69 -16.54
N LEU A 115 18.23 6.63 -16.87
CA LEU A 115 18.58 6.30 -18.25
C LEU A 115 17.34 6.05 -19.11
N LEU A 116 16.39 5.24 -18.63
CA LEU A 116 15.11 5.00 -19.32
C LEU A 116 14.29 6.30 -19.48
N SER A 117 14.31 7.18 -18.49
CA SER A 117 13.65 8.50 -18.57
C SER A 117 14.30 9.37 -19.66
N VAL A 118 15.63 9.42 -19.72
CA VAL A 118 16.37 10.18 -20.74
C VAL A 118 16.12 9.61 -22.14
N ILE A 119 16.24 8.29 -22.31
CA ILE A 119 15.98 7.61 -23.59
C ILE A 119 14.54 7.88 -24.03
N SER A 120 13.55 7.66 -23.16
CA SER A 120 12.14 7.89 -23.52
C SER A 120 11.80 9.34 -23.85
N ARG A 121 12.51 10.31 -23.24
CA ARG A 121 12.42 11.74 -23.59
C ARG A 121 13.02 12.02 -24.97
N GLN A 122 14.17 11.43 -25.28
CA GLN A 122 14.79 11.57 -26.60
C GLN A 122 13.94 10.95 -27.70
N THR A 123 13.38 9.76 -27.48
CA THR A 123 12.47 9.10 -28.43
C THR A 123 11.18 9.90 -28.63
N ARG A 124 10.62 10.49 -27.56
CA ARG A 124 9.46 11.39 -27.66
C ARG A 124 9.78 12.66 -28.42
N LYS A 125 10.90 13.32 -28.15
CA LYS A 125 11.33 14.51 -28.90
C LYS A 125 11.50 14.21 -30.39
N ARG A 126 12.01 13.02 -30.75
CA ARG A 126 12.11 12.56 -32.15
C ARG A 126 10.73 12.27 -32.76
N ALA A 127 9.78 11.75 -31.99
CA ALA A 127 8.41 11.47 -32.45
C ALA A 127 7.51 12.71 -32.54
N THR A 128 7.76 13.75 -31.74
CA THR A 128 6.96 15.00 -31.73
C THR A 128 7.52 16.11 -32.62
N ALA A 129 8.64 15.88 -33.31
CA ALA A 129 9.22 16.83 -34.28
C ALA A 129 8.36 17.04 -35.56
N GLY A 130 7.13 16.51 -35.60
CA GLY A 130 6.21 16.63 -36.74
C GLY A 130 4.77 17.03 -36.40
N LYS A 131 4.47 17.56 -35.21
CA LYS A 131 3.10 18.02 -34.91
C LYS A 131 3.08 19.21 -33.96
N ASN A 132 3.02 20.41 -34.54
CA ASN A 132 2.59 21.61 -33.85
C ASN A 132 1.07 21.65 -33.86
N ASP A 133 0.48 21.98 -32.71
CA ASP A 133 -0.69 22.85 -32.56
C ASP A 133 -1.06 22.93 -31.06
N PRO A 134 -1.01 24.10 -30.41
CA PRO A 134 -1.69 24.33 -29.15
C PRO A 134 -3.04 25.00 -29.43
N VAL A 135 -4.13 24.25 -29.29
CA VAL A 135 -5.47 24.84 -29.12
C VAL A 135 -5.65 25.08 -27.62
N ALA A 136 -5.57 26.36 -27.22
CA ALA A 136 -5.96 26.82 -25.90
C ALA A 136 -7.49 26.85 -25.83
N ASP A 137 -8.08 26.05 -24.93
CA ASP A 137 -9.51 26.08 -24.66
C ASP A 137 -9.72 26.79 -23.31
N GLN A 138 -10.17 28.05 -23.37
CA GLN A 138 -10.61 28.83 -22.23
C GLN A 138 -12.10 28.54 -22.00
N ASN A 139 -12.46 27.99 -20.85
CA ASN A 139 -13.83 27.98 -20.35
C ASN A 139 -13.82 28.26 -18.84
N SER A 140 -13.78 29.53 -18.45
CA SER A 140 -13.60 30.00 -17.06
C SER A 140 -14.85 30.72 -16.54
N GLY A 141 -15.93 29.98 -16.30
CA GLY A 141 -17.16 30.54 -15.72
C GLY A 141 -17.62 29.87 -14.42
N THR A 142 -17.44 28.55 -14.31
CA THR A 142 -17.98 27.74 -13.19
C THR A 142 -16.92 27.13 -12.28
N ASP A 143 -15.64 27.29 -12.61
CA ASP A 143 -14.52 26.61 -11.95
C ASP A 143 -13.99 27.32 -10.70
N THR A 144 -14.15 28.63 -10.57
CA THR A 144 -13.49 29.42 -9.50
C THR A 144 -13.98 29.05 -8.09
N ALA A 145 -15.26 28.76 -7.90
CA ALA A 145 -15.80 28.35 -6.58
C ALA A 145 -15.39 26.92 -6.20
N LYS A 146 -15.40 26.01 -7.18
CA LYS A 146 -14.98 24.60 -7.00
C LYS A 146 -13.47 24.50 -6.77
N GLU A 147 -12.69 25.36 -7.43
CA GLU A 147 -11.26 25.50 -7.24
C GLU A 147 -10.93 26.03 -5.84
N LYS A 148 -11.58 27.12 -5.39
CA LYS A 148 -11.43 27.63 -4.02
C LYS A 148 -11.78 26.58 -2.96
N SER A 149 -12.89 25.86 -3.11
CA SER A 149 -13.28 24.78 -2.20
C SER A 149 -12.23 23.66 -2.17
N THR A 150 -11.70 23.27 -3.33
CA THR A 150 -10.66 22.24 -3.43
C THR A 150 -9.35 22.70 -2.77
N GLN A 151 -8.98 23.97 -2.91
CA GLN A 151 -7.79 24.55 -2.28
C GLN A 151 -7.92 24.57 -0.75
N ILE A 152 -9.05 25.07 -0.22
CA ILE A 152 -9.32 25.09 1.23
C ILE A 152 -9.24 23.66 1.78
N LEU A 153 -9.89 22.70 1.13
CA LEU A 153 -9.92 21.32 1.56
C LEU A 153 -8.54 20.66 1.52
N THR A 154 -7.71 21.04 0.54
CA THR A 154 -6.31 20.61 0.46
C THR A 154 -5.48 21.21 1.60
N GLY A 155 -5.70 22.48 1.94
CA GLY A 155 -5.07 23.15 3.07
C GLY A 155 -5.41 22.49 4.41
N ILE A 156 -6.71 22.21 4.65
CA ILE A 156 -7.17 21.50 5.86
C ILE A 156 -6.55 20.10 5.92
N LEU A 157 -6.52 19.36 4.80
CA LEU A 157 -5.91 18.04 4.74
C LEU A 157 -4.41 18.09 5.05
N ALA A 158 -3.68 19.03 4.46
CA ALA A 158 -2.25 19.21 4.72
C ALA A 158 -1.97 19.58 6.19
N PHE A 159 -2.80 20.46 6.76
CA PHE A 159 -2.73 20.82 8.18
C PHE A 159 -3.01 19.61 9.09
N LEU A 160 -4.02 18.80 8.77
CA LEU A 160 -4.32 17.57 9.50
C LEU A 160 -3.15 16.58 9.45
N ILE A 161 -2.57 16.35 8.28
CA ILE A 161 -1.39 15.48 8.11
C ILE A 161 -0.22 16.02 8.94
N LEU A 162 0.01 17.33 8.93
CA LEU A 162 1.07 17.96 9.72
C LEU A 162 0.87 17.74 11.22
N LEU A 163 -0.36 17.91 11.73
CA LEU A 163 -0.68 17.63 13.13
C LEU A 163 -0.44 16.15 13.49
N GLN A 164 -0.77 15.24 12.57
CA GLN A 164 -0.54 13.82 12.76
C GLN A 164 0.95 13.45 12.76
N ILE A 165 1.74 14.05 11.87
CA ILE A 165 3.21 13.92 11.88
C ILE A 165 3.76 14.46 13.20
N LEU A 166 3.33 15.66 13.61
CA LEU A 166 3.76 16.24 14.88
C LEU A 166 3.44 15.30 16.04
N ARG A 167 2.24 14.72 16.07
CA ARG A 167 1.85 13.72 17.07
C ARG A 167 2.77 12.49 17.09
N ILE A 168 3.21 12.00 15.94
CA ILE A 168 4.18 10.87 15.88
C ILE A 168 5.54 11.31 16.46
N LEU A 169 6.00 12.50 16.10
CA LEU A 169 7.34 12.98 16.48
C LEU A 169 7.44 13.35 17.97
N THR A 170 6.40 14.00 18.51
CA THR A 170 6.38 14.51 19.90
C THR A 170 5.60 13.61 20.86
N GLY A 171 4.82 12.67 20.35
CA GLY A 171 3.97 11.81 21.15
C GLY A 171 4.76 10.83 22.03
N ASN A 172 4.18 10.49 23.18
CA ASN A 172 4.71 9.43 24.00
C ASN A 172 4.58 8.08 23.29
N ARG A 173 5.63 7.27 23.37
CA ARG A 173 5.67 5.94 22.76
C ARG A 173 4.82 4.99 23.59
N MET A 174 3.57 4.83 23.19
CA MET A 174 2.65 3.89 23.83
C MET A 174 2.82 2.50 23.20
N TRP A 175 2.53 1.45 23.97
CA TRP A 175 2.41 0.08 23.44
C TRP A 175 3.71 -0.56 22.92
N LEU A 176 4.87 -0.17 23.46
CA LEU A 176 6.16 -0.78 23.11
C LEU A 176 6.46 -2.10 23.83
N THR A 177 5.83 -2.39 24.97
CA THR A 177 6.17 -3.56 25.80
C THR A 177 6.07 -4.87 25.03
N GLY A 178 7.18 -5.56 24.82
CA GLY A 178 7.24 -6.83 24.09
C GLY A 178 7.50 -6.70 22.59
N ASP A 179 7.55 -5.48 22.03
CA ASP A 179 8.15 -5.28 20.70
C ASP A 179 9.66 -5.52 20.78
N MET A 180 10.21 -6.13 19.73
CA MET A 180 11.63 -6.48 19.65
C MET A 180 12.31 -5.85 18.44
N THR A 181 11.60 -5.01 17.70
CA THR A 181 12.06 -4.52 16.39
C THR A 181 13.31 -3.66 16.57
N VAL A 182 13.30 -2.76 17.55
CA VAL A 182 14.45 -1.90 17.85
C VAL A 182 15.63 -2.69 18.37
N GLU A 183 15.40 -3.64 19.26
CA GLU A 183 16.41 -4.52 19.82
C GLU A 183 17.06 -5.37 18.70
N THR A 184 16.26 -5.85 17.75
CA THR A 184 16.75 -6.56 16.55
C THR A 184 17.63 -5.67 15.68
N VAL A 185 17.20 -4.43 15.43
CA VAL A 185 18.01 -3.47 14.65
C VAL A 185 19.32 -3.15 15.40
N ASN A 186 19.26 -3.00 16.71
CA ASN A 186 20.44 -2.75 17.55
C ASN A 186 21.42 -3.93 17.49
N THR A 187 20.96 -5.18 17.56
CA THR A 187 21.86 -6.34 17.44
C THR A 187 22.50 -6.42 16.05
N PHE A 188 21.77 -6.09 14.98
CA PHE A 188 22.34 -6.07 13.63
C PHE A 188 23.49 -5.08 13.49
N LEU A 189 23.29 -3.87 14.02
CA LEU A 189 24.28 -2.80 13.98
C LEU A 189 25.48 -3.10 14.89
N ARG A 190 25.23 -3.61 16.09
CA ARG A 190 26.27 -3.87 17.10
C ARG A 190 27.15 -5.07 16.73
N GLU A 191 26.53 -6.17 16.33
CA GLU A 191 27.22 -7.43 16.04
C GLU A 191 27.67 -7.53 14.58
N ASN A 192 27.32 -6.53 13.76
CA ASN A 192 27.58 -6.51 12.33
C ASN A 192 27.12 -7.81 11.63
N ALA A 193 25.97 -8.34 12.04
CA ALA A 193 25.46 -9.60 11.55
C ALA A 193 23.93 -9.64 11.59
N VAL A 194 23.34 -10.23 10.55
CA VAL A 194 21.88 -10.37 10.45
C VAL A 194 21.45 -11.62 11.21
N TYR A 195 20.64 -11.42 12.25
CA TYR A 195 19.93 -12.50 12.96
C TYR A 195 20.82 -13.62 13.55
N THR A 196 22.02 -13.27 14.01
CA THR A 196 22.93 -14.19 14.72
C THR A 196 22.71 -14.19 16.23
N VAL A 197 22.31 -13.04 16.78
CA VAL A 197 22.09 -12.80 18.21
C VAL A 197 20.62 -12.56 18.49
N ASN A 198 20.10 -13.23 19.53
CA ASN A 198 18.74 -13.05 19.99
C ASN A 198 18.58 -11.69 20.67
N PRO A 199 17.67 -10.82 20.19
CA PRO A 199 17.49 -9.46 20.71
C PRO A 199 16.98 -9.39 22.15
N LEU A 200 16.35 -10.46 22.66
CA LEU A 200 15.85 -10.50 24.04
C LEU A 200 16.87 -11.01 25.05
N THR A 201 17.71 -11.96 24.65
CA THR A 201 18.64 -12.63 25.57
C THR A 201 20.07 -12.12 25.42
N GLY A 202 20.40 -11.45 24.31
CA GLY A 202 21.76 -11.03 23.99
C GLY A 202 22.71 -12.18 23.68
N THR A 203 22.18 -13.41 23.53
CA THR A 203 22.97 -14.61 23.25
C THR A 203 22.77 -15.08 21.81
N ALA A 204 23.77 -15.76 21.25
CA ALA A 204 23.66 -16.34 19.91
C ALA A 204 22.53 -17.39 19.84
N TYR A 205 21.88 -17.51 18.69
CA TYR A 205 20.85 -18.53 18.47
C TYR A 205 21.46 -19.95 18.49
N SER A 206 21.15 -20.72 19.54
CA SER A 206 21.72 -22.07 19.74
C SER A 206 21.18 -23.15 18.79
N MET A 207 19.91 -23.04 18.38
CA MET A 207 19.23 -24.02 17.49
C MET A 207 19.07 -23.47 16.05
N GLY A 208 19.76 -22.38 15.72
CA GLY A 208 19.50 -21.60 14.52
C GLY A 208 18.17 -20.84 14.58
N MET A 209 18.01 -19.88 13.67
CA MET A 209 16.80 -19.06 13.62
C MET A 209 15.69 -19.69 12.76
N SER A 210 14.43 -19.52 13.18
CA SER A 210 13.27 -19.95 12.40
C SER A 210 13.23 -19.29 11.01
N LEU A 211 12.79 -20.06 10.02
CA LEU A 211 12.75 -19.64 8.61
C LEU A 211 11.91 -18.38 8.38
N ARG A 212 10.88 -18.15 9.20
CA ARG A 212 10.02 -16.97 9.08
C ARG A 212 10.74 -15.67 9.43
N LEU A 213 11.56 -15.66 10.48
CA LEU A 213 12.39 -14.47 10.76
C LEU A 213 13.46 -14.27 9.68
N LYS A 214 13.95 -15.34 9.05
CA LYS A 214 14.93 -15.23 7.94
C LYS A 214 14.38 -14.54 6.69
N ILE A 215 13.05 -14.49 6.53
CA ILE A 215 12.33 -13.85 5.41
C ILE A 215 11.90 -12.43 5.78
N LEU A 216 12.10 -12.00 7.03
CA LEU A 216 11.59 -10.71 7.48
C LEU A 216 12.62 -9.60 7.21
N CYS A 217 12.46 -8.91 6.08
CA CYS A 217 13.40 -7.86 5.68
C CYS A 217 13.28 -6.54 6.47
N LEU A 218 12.15 -6.27 7.15
CA LEU A 218 11.89 -4.95 7.73
C LEU A 218 12.97 -4.48 8.73
N PRO A 219 13.43 -5.30 9.70
CA PRO A 219 14.52 -4.87 10.59
C PRO A 219 15.82 -4.57 9.84
N THR A 220 16.08 -5.28 8.73
CA THR A 220 17.25 -5.01 7.88
C THR A 220 17.10 -3.67 7.16
N LEU A 221 15.91 -3.36 6.64
CA LEU A 221 15.61 -2.05 6.04
C LEU A 221 15.83 -0.92 7.07
N TYR A 222 15.31 -1.09 8.28
CA TYR A 222 15.42 -0.07 9.33
C TYR A 222 16.86 0.12 9.80
N GLY A 223 17.62 -0.97 9.96
CA GLY A 223 19.05 -0.90 10.25
C GLY A 223 19.83 -0.23 9.12
N ALA A 224 19.51 -0.51 7.86
CA ALA A 224 20.15 0.14 6.71
C ALA A 224 19.89 1.65 6.72
N ILE A 225 18.64 2.07 6.96
CA ILE A 225 18.28 3.48 7.11
C ILE A 225 19.03 4.11 8.29
N SER A 226 19.10 3.44 9.44
CA SER A 226 19.85 3.91 10.61
C SER A 226 21.33 4.10 10.28
N ARG A 227 21.95 3.14 9.57
CA ARG A 227 23.34 3.24 9.11
C ARG A 227 23.55 4.41 8.13
N PHE A 228 22.71 4.55 7.10
CA PHE A 228 22.90 5.57 6.06
C PHE A 228 22.64 6.98 6.56
N THR A 229 21.72 7.15 7.51
CA THR A 229 21.33 8.46 8.05
C THR A 229 22.12 8.85 9.30
N GLY A 230 22.75 7.88 9.98
CA GLY A 230 23.35 8.07 11.30
C GLY A 230 22.33 8.23 12.43
N MET A 231 21.03 8.07 12.15
CA MET A 231 19.98 8.16 13.16
C MET A 231 19.99 6.94 14.08
N ALA A 232 19.68 7.14 15.37
CA ALA A 232 19.55 6.05 16.31
C ALA A 232 18.39 5.10 15.90
N PRO A 233 18.53 3.77 16.09
CA PRO A 233 17.49 2.80 15.74
C PRO A 233 16.11 3.10 16.33
N VAL A 234 16.07 3.61 17.57
CA VAL A 234 14.84 4.07 18.23
C VAL A 234 14.12 5.15 17.41
N ASP A 235 14.87 6.13 16.88
CA ASP A 235 14.29 7.24 16.12
C ASP A 235 13.86 6.80 14.73
N VAL A 236 14.61 5.89 14.11
CA VAL A 236 14.21 5.30 12.83
C VAL A 236 12.91 4.52 12.99
N VAL A 237 12.90 3.51 13.86
CA VAL A 237 11.78 2.56 13.98
C VAL A 237 10.53 3.22 14.57
N TYR A 238 10.66 4.04 15.62
CA TYR A 238 9.49 4.56 16.33
C TYR A 238 9.05 5.96 15.90
N ARG A 239 9.82 6.67 15.06
CA ARG A 239 9.44 8.00 14.57
C ARG A 239 9.44 8.10 13.06
N LEU A 240 10.59 7.88 12.42
CA LEU A 240 10.73 8.07 10.98
C LEU A 240 9.83 7.12 10.19
N ILE A 241 9.87 5.81 10.49
CA ILE A 241 9.08 4.82 9.76
C ILE A 241 7.57 5.03 9.93
N PRO A 242 7.02 5.27 11.14
CA PRO A 242 5.60 5.63 11.28
C PRO A 242 5.20 6.88 10.48
N CYS A 243 6.05 7.91 10.41
CA CYS A 243 5.80 9.07 9.55
C CYS A 243 5.75 8.68 8.06
N ILE A 244 6.67 7.82 7.60
CA ILE A 244 6.68 7.33 6.22
C ILE A 244 5.42 6.50 5.94
N THR A 245 5.04 5.58 6.83
CA THR A 245 3.83 4.75 6.71
C THR A 245 2.57 5.61 6.68
N LEU A 246 2.50 6.67 7.50
CA LEU A 246 1.40 7.63 7.46
C LEU A 246 1.32 8.36 6.11
N LEU A 247 2.44 8.84 5.59
CA LEU A 247 2.44 9.53 4.29
C LEU A 247 2.06 8.58 3.15
N LEU A 248 2.59 7.35 3.16
CA LEU A 248 2.26 6.33 2.17
C LEU A 248 0.79 5.92 2.25
N SER A 249 0.18 5.88 3.45
CA SER A 249 -1.24 5.56 3.58
C SER A 249 -2.11 6.63 2.93
N TYR A 250 -1.82 7.92 3.13
CA TYR A 250 -2.52 9.00 2.42
C TYR A 250 -2.38 8.93 0.90
N VAL A 251 -1.21 8.49 0.41
CA VAL A 251 -0.98 8.29 -1.04
C VAL A 251 -1.76 7.07 -1.56
N ALA A 252 -1.85 5.99 -0.78
CA ALA A 252 -2.59 4.79 -1.12
C ALA A 252 -4.10 5.05 -1.13
N TYR A 253 -4.64 5.66 -0.07
CA TYR A 253 -6.02 6.13 -0.03
C TYR A 253 -6.28 7.21 -1.08
N GLY A 254 -5.29 8.02 -1.45
CA GLY A 254 -5.42 9.00 -2.53
C GLY A 254 -5.64 8.33 -3.89
N SER A 255 -4.91 7.24 -4.13
CA SER A 255 -5.08 6.40 -5.32
C SER A 255 -6.46 5.73 -5.33
N LEU A 256 -6.85 5.12 -4.20
CA LEU A 256 -8.17 4.52 -4.04
C LEU A 256 -9.31 5.54 -4.23
N GLY A 257 -9.20 6.71 -3.61
CA GLY A 257 -10.18 7.79 -3.74
C GLY A 257 -10.33 8.26 -5.19
N LYS A 258 -9.24 8.25 -5.97
CA LYS A 258 -9.28 8.54 -7.41
C LYS A 258 -10.00 7.46 -8.21
N ALA A 259 -9.75 6.19 -7.91
CA ALA A 259 -10.48 5.07 -8.49
C ALA A 259 -11.98 5.11 -8.15
N LEU A 260 -12.35 5.51 -6.92
CA LEU A 260 -13.73 5.62 -6.47
C LEU A 260 -14.47 6.87 -7.02
N PHE A 261 -13.77 8.00 -7.15
CA PHE A 261 -14.33 9.31 -7.51
C PHE A 261 -13.55 9.97 -8.66
N PRO A 262 -13.54 9.40 -9.88
CA PRO A 262 -12.66 9.83 -10.97
C PRO A 262 -12.96 11.21 -11.56
N GLU A 263 -14.12 11.82 -11.30
CA GLU A 263 -14.50 13.12 -11.92
C GLU A 263 -14.60 14.27 -10.90
N ASN A 264 -14.46 13.99 -9.59
CA ASN A 264 -14.77 14.97 -8.54
C ASN A 264 -13.65 15.11 -7.51
N SER A 265 -12.82 16.14 -7.68
CA SER A 265 -11.71 16.49 -6.78
C SER A 265 -12.16 16.75 -5.34
N VAL A 266 -13.30 17.41 -5.15
CA VAL A 266 -13.86 17.69 -3.82
C VAL A 266 -14.17 16.38 -3.10
N LYS A 267 -14.88 15.45 -3.74
CA LYS A 267 -15.18 14.13 -3.15
C LYS A 267 -13.91 13.34 -2.80
N ARG A 268 -12.88 13.39 -3.65
CA ARG A 268 -11.59 12.73 -3.37
C ARG A 268 -10.91 13.31 -2.12
N ARG A 269 -10.89 14.64 -2.00
CA ARG A 269 -10.30 15.33 -0.84
C ARG A 269 -11.13 15.14 0.43
N THR A 270 -12.45 15.16 0.32
CA THR A 270 -13.36 14.86 1.44
C THR A 270 -13.16 13.42 1.91
N PHE A 271 -13.05 12.46 0.99
CA PHE A 271 -12.72 11.08 1.32
C PHE A 271 -11.40 10.97 2.10
N LEU A 272 -10.34 11.64 1.63
CA LEU A 272 -9.05 11.66 2.34
C LEU A 272 -9.12 12.32 3.72
N LEU A 273 -9.92 13.37 3.88
CA LEU A 273 -10.16 13.98 5.18
C LEU A 273 -10.88 13.04 6.13
N ILE A 274 -11.91 12.33 5.66
CA ILE A 274 -12.61 11.32 6.46
C ILE A 274 -11.63 10.23 6.89
N VAL A 275 -10.79 9.73 5.98
CA VAL A 275 -9.73 8.77 6.33
C VAL A 275 -8.79 9.33 7.39
N GLY A 276 -8.36 10.59 7.25
CA GLY A 276 -7.49 11.24 8.23
C GLY A 276 -8.14 11.41 9.61
N ILE A 277 -9.44 11.75 9.64
CA ILE A 277 -10.21 11.82 10.87
C ILE A 277 -10.30 10.43 11.49
N LEU A 278 -10.61 9.39 10.71
CA LEU A 278 -10.69 8.01 11.17
C LEU A 278 -9.38 7.51 11.78
N PHE A 279 -8.24 7.85 11.18
CA PHE A 279 -6.94 7.57 11.79
C PHE A 279 -6.82 8.28 13.14
N SER A 280 -7.11 9.57 13.18
CA SER A 280 -6.99 10.39 14.39
C SER A 280 -7.88 9.90 15.53
N THR A 281 -9.13 9.53 15.23
CA THR A 281 -10.09 8.98 16.21
C THR A 281 -9.77 7.53 16.57
N GLY A 282 -9.24 6.76 15.63
CA GLY A 282 -8.77 5.40 15.88
C GLY A 282 -7.54 5.34 16.79
N ALA A 283 -6.79 6.43 16.91
CA ALA A 283 -5.57 6.50 17.73
C ALA A 283 -5.77 6.19 19.23
N TYR A 284 -7.02 6.09 19.71
CA TYR A 284 -7.34 5.87 21.12
C TYR A 284 -7.65 4.40 21.45
N MET A 285 -7.72 3.50 20.47
CA MET A 285 -8.10 2.10 20.70
C MET A 285 -7.05 1.14 20.12
N PRO A 286 -6.36 0.33 20.95
CA PRO A 286 -5.46 -0.71 20.45
C PRO A 286 -6.15 -1.68 19.50
N GLY A 287 -5.51 -2.03 18.39
CA GLY A 287 -6.04 -2.98 17.40
C GLY A 287 -6.88 -2.37 16.28
N VAL A 288 -7.05 -1.05 16.25
CA VAL A 288 -7.62 -0.35 15.09
C VAL A 288 -6.51 0.30 14.26
N ASP A 289 -6.75 0.45 12.95
CA ASP A 289 -5.74 0.94 12.00
C ASP A 289 -5.16 2.31 12.41
N GLY A 290 -5.99 3.20 12.96
CA GLY A 290 -5.53 4.50 13.45
C GLY A 290 -4.47 4.40 14.55
N PHE A 291 -4.72 3.57 15.58
CA PHE A 291 -3.74 3.33 16.64
C PHE A 291 -2.45 2.71 16.09
N ASP A 292 -2.61 1.71 15.22
CA ASP A 292 -1.48 1.00 14.66
C ASP A 292 -0.63 1.91 13.76
N VAL A 293 -1.22 2.82 12.98
CA VAL A 293 -0.47 3.79 12.16
C VAL A 293 0.37 4.74 13.03
N PHE A 294 -0.16 5.22 14.16
CA PHE A 294 0.57 6.16 15.03
C PHE A 294 1.65 5.51 15.88
N TYR A 295 1.37 4.35 16.47
CA TYR A 295 2.26 3.73 17.47
C TYR A 295 2.97 2.46 16.98
N GLY A 296 2.50 1.87 15.89
CA GLY A 296 3.03 0.63 15.34
C GLY A 296 3.27 0.66 13.83
N GLY A 297 3.41 1.86 13.24
CA GLY A 297 3.56 2.07 11.80
C GLY A 297 4.78 1.39 11.17
N PHE A 298 5.70 0.90 11.99
CA PHE A 298 6.86 0.10 11.59
C PHE A 298 6.56 -1.40 11.45
N ARG A 299 5.39 -1.88 11.87
CA ARG A 299 5.04 -3.30 11.76
C ARG A 299 4.49 -3.61 10.37
N GLY A 300 4.87 -4.76 9.82
CA GLY A 300 4.40 -5.20 8.51
C GLY A 300 2.89 -5.34 8.40
N VAL A 301 2.21 -5.76 9.48
CA VAL A 301 0.73 -5.84 9.53
C VAL A 301 0.07 -4.47 9.36
N THR A 302 0.68 -3.41 9.91
CA THR A 302 0.20 -2.04 9.79
C THR A 302 0.46 -1.48 8.40
N ILE A 303 1.66 -1.69 7.85
CA ILE A 303 1.99 -1.31 6.46
C ILE A 303 1.03 -2.01 5.49
N ARG A 304 0.72 -3.28 5.72
CA ARG A 304 -0.26 -4.03 4.95
C ARG A 304 -1.64 -3.38 4.99
N ALA A 305 -2.18 -3.13 6.19
CA ALA A 305 -3.52 -2.60 6.36
C ALA A 305 -3.67 -1.17 5.82
N ALA A 306 -2.72 -0.29 6.17
CA ALA A 306 -2.81 1.14 5.89
C ALA A 306 -2.30 1.53 4.49
N VAL A 307 -1.42 0.71 3.86
CA VAL A 307 -0.79 1.05 2.58
C VAL A 307 -1.08 0.00 1.50
N LEU A 308 -0.72 -1.27 1.73
CA LEU A 308 -0.81 -2.29 0.67
C LEU A 308 -2.25 -2.55 0.26
N LEU A 309 -3.17 -2.73 1.21
CA LEU A 309 -4.57 -3.00 0.91
C LEU A 309 -5.25 -1.86 0.14
N PRO A 310 -5.26 -0.59 0.60
CA PRO A 310 -5.91 0.48 -0.15
C PRO A 310 -5.29 0.67 -1.55
N TYR A 311 -3.97 0.51 -1.69
CA TYR A 311 -3.32 0.58 -3.00
C TYR A 311 -3.66 -0.62 -3.90
N LEU A 312 -3.72 -1.83 -3.34
CA LEU A 312 -4.15 -3.05 -4.02
C LEU A 312 -5.57 -2.88 -4.57
N LEU A 313 -6.49 -2.35 -3.76
CA LEU A 313 -7.86 -2.10 -4.19
C LEU A 313 -7.90 -1.11 -5.36
N SER A 314 -7.12 -0.02 -5.28
CA SER A 314 -6.97 0.92 -6.39
C SER A 314 -6.45 0.23 -7.65
N CYS A 315 -5.46 -0.64 -7.54
CA CYS A 315 -4.89 -1.36 -8.67
C CYS A 315 -5.87 -2.37 -9.28
N LEU A 316 -6.64 -3.08 -8.46
CA LEU A 316 -7.66 -4.02 -8.90
C LEU A 316 -8.81 -3.32 -9.64
N MET A 317 -9.21 -2.13 -9.17
CA MET A 317 -10.21 -1.30 -9.85
C MET A 317 -9.72 -0.79 -11.21
N ASP A 318 -8.45 -0.38 -11.29
CA ASP A 318 -7.83 0.13 -12.51
C ASP A 318 -7.23 -0.97 -13.41
N ARG A 319 -7.35 -2.26 -13.02
CA ARG A 319 -6.78 -3.44 -13.70
C ARG A 319 -5.25 -3.39 -13.90
N LYS A 320 -4.53 -2.81 -12.95
CA LYS A 320 -3.07 -2.76 -12.93
C LYS A 320 -2.48 -3.97 -12.21
N TYR A 321 -2.34 -5.08 -12.91
CA TYR A 321 -1.87 -6.32 -12.30
C TYR A 321 -0.40 -6.27 -11.85
N THR A 322 0.42 -5.40 -12.42
CA THR A 322 1.80 -5.19 -11.94
C THR A 322 1.84 -4.69 -10.50
N GLY A 323 1.01 -3.70 -10.16
CA GLY A 323 0.87 -3.20 -8.79
C GLY A 323 0.31 -4.25 -7.84
N VAL A 324 -0.65 -5.06 -8.30
CA VAL A 324 -1.22 -6.19 -7.54
C VAL A 324 -0.14 -7.20 -7.14
N ILE A 325 0.69 -7.62 -8.11
CA ILE A 325 1.78 -8.58 -7.88
C ILE A 325 2.79 -8.00 -6.88
N LEU A 326 3.17 -6.73 -7.04
CA LEU A 326 4.09 -6.07 -6.11
C LEU A 326 3.53 -6.01 -4.69
N CYS A 327 2.23 -5.77 -4.50
CA CYS A 327 1.61 -5.80 -3.17
C CYS A 327 1.66 -7.18 -2.52
N ILE A 328 1.37 -8.24 -3.30
CA ILE A 328 1.38 -9.62 -2.81
C ILE A 328 2.79 -10.04 -2.41
N LEU A 329 3.79 -9.73 -3.25
CA LEU A 329 5.19 -10.02 -2.95
C LEU A 329 5.67 -9.23 -1.73
N ALA A 330 5.35 -7.94 -1.65
CA ALA A 330 5.73 -7.12 -0.50
C ALA A 330 5.12 -7.64 0.80
N GLU A 331 3.85 -8.05 0.81
CA GLU A 331 3.21 -8.64 2.00
C GLU A 331 3.98 -9.88 2.49
N ALA A 332 4.41 -10.74 1.57
CA ALA A 332 5.13 -11.96 1.92
C ALA A 332 6.43 -11.69 2.69
N CYS A 333 7.12 -10.59 2.36
CA CYS A 333 8.44 -10.20 2.90
C CYS A 333 8.36 -9.36 4.19
N ILE A 334 7.23 -8.68 4.45
CA ILE A 334 7.14 -7.74 5.59
C ILE A 334 6.34 -8.26 6.79
N VAL A 335 5.43 -9.22 6.59
CA VAL A 335 4.59 -9.72 7.69
C VAL A 335 5.40 -10.69 8.54
N TRP A 336 5.33 -10.58 9.87
CA TRP A 336 6.12 -11.38 10.80
C TRP A 336 5.55 -12.80 10.99
N THR A 337 4.23 -12.96 10.94
CA THR A 337 3.49 -14.20 11.24
C THR A 337 2.98 -14.87 9.96
N LEU A 338 2.80 -16.20 9.98
CA LEU A 338 2.01 -16.91 8.94
C LEU A 338 0.51 -16.74 9.16
N TYR A 339 0.09 -16.47 10.40
CA TYR A 339 -1.25 -16.02 10.73
C TYR A 339 -1.49 -14.67 10.03
N GLY A 340 -2.40 -14.64 9.06
CA GLY A 340 -2.65 -13.43 8.27
C GLY A 340 -1.66 -13.15 7.13
N ALA A 341 -0.73 -14.05 6.79
CA ALA A 341 0.00 -13.93 5.53
C ALA A 341 -0.94 -14.25 4.35
N GLY A 342 -0.90 -13.42 3.30
CA GLY A 342 -1.65 -13.66 2.06
C GLY A 342 -3.01 -12.96 2.01
N VAL A 343 -3.25 -11.93 2.83
CA VAL A 343 -4.50 -11.15 2.77
C VAL A 343 -4.62 -10.44 1.42
N CYS A 344 -3.53 -9.89 0.87
CA CYS A 344 -3.54 -9.27 -0.46
C CYS A 344 -3.89 -10.30 -1.55
N LEU A 345 -3.39 -11.53 -1.41
CA LEU A 345 -3.74 -12.61 -2.33
C LEU A 345 -5.22 -12.98 -2.21
N LEU A 346 -5.72 -13.15 -0.99
CA LEU A 346 -7.13 -13.46 -0.73
C LEU A 346 -8.07 -12.38 -1.26
N VAL A 347 -7.78 -11.10 -1.01
CA VAL A 347 -8.55 -9.97 -1.53
C VAL A 347 -8.52 -9.95 -3.07
N THR A 348 -7.38 -10.24 -3.67
CA THR A 348 -7.25 -10.34 -5.14
C THR A 348 -8.13 -11.46 -5.70
N VAL A 349 -8.05 -12.66 -5.13
CA VAL A 349 -8.86 -13.81 -5.56
C VAL A 349 -10.35 -13.53 -5.37
N ALA A 350 -10.74 -12.97 -4.22
CA ALA A 350 -12.12 -12.58 -3.94
C ALA A 350 -12.64 -11.56 -4.97
N TRP A 351 -11.85 -10.55 -5.32
CA TRP A 351 -12.19 -9.55 -6.34
C TRP A 351 -12.42 -10.18 -7.72
N LEU A 352 -11.53 -11.09 -8.13
CA LEU A 352 -11.64 -11.78 -9.42
C LEU A 352 -12.87 -12.69 -9.49
N ILE A 353 -13.13 -13.46 -8.43
CA ILE A 353 -14.32 -14.33 -8.33
C ILE A 353 -15.58 -13.48 -8.37
N LEU A 354 -15.63 -12.38 -7.60
CA LEU A 354 -16.79 -11.52 -7.55
C LEU A 354 -17.06 -10.84 -8.90
N GLY A 355 -16.01 -10.36 -9.58
CA GLY A 355 -16.12 -9.82 -10.94
C GLY A 355 -16.66 -10.86 -11.94
N ALA A 356 -16.21 -12.11 -11.84
CA ALA A 356 -16.71 -13.21 -12.66
C ALA A 356 -18.20 -13.49 -12.38
N LEU A 357 -18.59 -13.61 -11.10
CA LEU A 357 -19.98 -13.84 -10.70
C LEU A 357 -20.92 -12.74 -11.20
N VAL A 358 -20.57 -11.46 -10.98
CA VAL A 358 -21.38 -10.34 -11.44
C VAL A 358 -21.49 -10.33 -12.97
N SER A 359 -20.42 -10.66 -13.70
CA SER A 359 -20.46 -10.78 -15.16
C SER A 359 -21.43 -11.87 -15.64
N GLN A 360 -21.49 -13.00 -14.92
CA GLN A 360 -22.41 -14.11 -15.21
C GLN A 360 -23.86 -13.71 -14.93
N PHE A 361 -24.13 -13.04 -13.80
CA PHE A 361 -25.46 -12.52 -13.50
C PHE A 361 -25.93 -11.51 -14.53
N ARG A 362 -25.07 -10.59 -14.99
CA ARG A 362 -25.41 -9.65 -16.06
C ARG A 362 -25.74 -10.39 -17.36
N LYS A 363 -24.91 -11.35 -17.79
CA LYS A 363 -25.18 -12.14 -19.00
C LYS A 363 -26.52 -12.88 -18.91
N ARG A 364 -26.84 -13.44 -17.74
CA ARG A 364 -28.15 -14.10 -17.49
C ARG A 364 -29.30 -13.10 -17.53
N TRP A 365 -29.13 -11.91 -16.98
CA TRP A 365 -30.16 -10.87 -16.96
C TRP A 365 -30.44 -10.30 -18.35
N GLU A 366 -29.39 -10.00 -19.13
CA GLU A 366 -29.51 -9.56 -20.53
C GLU A 366 -30.19 -10.64 -21.39
N LYS A 367 -29.84 -11.91 -21.19
CA LYS A 367 -30.52 -13.03 -21.86
C LYS A 367 -32.02 -13.09 -21.54
N ARG A 368 -32.41 -12.92 -20.27
CA ARG A 368 -33.84 -12.89 -19.86
C ARG A 368 -34.58 -11.72 -20.52
N LYS A 369 -33.98 -10.53 -20.54
CA LYS A 369 -34.56 -9.37 -21.24
C LYS A 369 -34.80 -9.63 -22.73
N MET A 370 -33.86 -10.30 -23.40
CA MET A 370 -34.03 -10.63 -24.83
C MET A 370 -35.11 -11.69 -25.05
N THR A 371 -35.24 -12.70 -24.20
CA THR A 371 -36.33 -13.68 -24.30
C THR A 371 -37.70 -13.07 -24.01
N ASP A 372 -37.80 -12.17 -23.03
CA ASP A 372 -39.07 -11.49 -22.70
C ASP A 372 -39.50 -10.52 -23.81
N ALA A 373 -38.54 -9.85 -24.46
CA ALA A 373 -38.80 -8.97 -25.61
C ALA A 373 -39.23 -9.76 -26.87
N HIS A 374 -38.67 -10.96 -27.09
CA HIS A 374 -39.05 -11.81 -28.22
C HIS A 374 -40.43 -12.47 -28.01
N GLY A 375 -40.78 -12.83 -26.76
CA GLY A 375 -42.12 -13.34 -26.42
C GLY A 375 -43.21 -12.30 -26.66
N ARG A 376 -42.97 -11.04 -26.31
CA ARG A 376 -43.92 -9.93 -26.49
C ARG A 376 -44.15 -9.55 -27.96
N SER A 377 -43.11 -9.65 -28.80
CA SER A 377 -43.22 -9.40 -30.24
C SER A 377 -43.94 -10.53 -30.99
N GLY A 378 -44.01 -11.73 -30.42
CA GLY A 378 -44.75 -12.86 -30.98
C GLY A 378 -46.26 -12.78 -30.71
N GLU A 379 -46.66 -12.19 -29.59
CA GLU A 379 -48.08 -12.00 -29.20
C GLU A 379 -48.75 -10.86 -29.99
N GLU A 380 -48.04 -9.74 -30.24
CA GLU A 380 -48.55 -8.62 -31.06
C GLU A 380 -48.64 -8.93 -32.56
N ALA A 381 -48.06 -10.04 -33.04
CA ALA A 381 -48.17 -10.48 -34.43
C ALA A 381 -49.33 -11.47 -34.66
N THR A 382 -50.09 -11.81 -33.61
CA THR A 382 -51.20 -12.77 -33.63
C THR A 382 -52.57 -12.16 -33.30
N GLU A 383 -52.69 -10.84 -33.14
CA GLU A 383 -53.98 -10.13 -33.06
C GLU A 383 -54.42 -9.55 -34.41
#